data_AF-A0A357AA23-F1
#
_entry.id   AF-A0A357AA23-F1
#
_cell.length_a   1.000
_cell.length_b   1.000
_cell.length_c   1.000
_cell.angle_alpha   90.00
_cell.angle_beta   90.00
_cell.angle_gamma   90.00
#
_symmetry.space_group_name_H-M   'P 1'
#
loop_
_entity.id
_entity.type
_entity.pdbx_description
1 polymer ?
#
loop_
_entity_poly.entity_id
_entity_poly.type
_entity_poly.pdbx_seq_one_letter_code
_entity_poly.pdbx_strand_id
1 'polypeptide(L)'
;MPFDFIRFLKASRPSDTIDVSQPEQRKLYIDFTEVRGNTVVTELFEHITEVYPDEPTCNLFTGHIGCGKSTELLKLKAQLEEIGFYTIYFASSEDLELADVDIGDVLLAIARRISQGLEELQLPPAQGLRGLLTRTTDLLQTEFNLTEVEVGIPKSETLPQVGVKANSEGFSLGVGIGKITAKAKGDTQLRQKLNQFLGPQKNELIQAINKELIQPAIELLKQQNKQGLVIIVDNLDRIDATRKSWDRPQQEYLFIDQAEFLQKFQCHMVYTMPLALRFCDEYGRLMARYPDSPKLLPMVRLKDKNRQDCPHYL
;
A
#
# COMPACT_ATOMS: atom_id res chain seq x y z
N MET A 1 -7.70 30.67 28.51
CA MET A 1 -8.68 29.77 27.86
C MET A 1 -8.94 28.60 28.80
N PRO A 2 -10.19 28.12 28.91
CA PRO A 2 -10.48 26.90 29.66
C PRO A 2 -9.74 25.70 29.02
N PHE A 3 -9.25 24.77 29.84
CA PHE A 3 -8.58 23.57 29.38
C PHE A 3 -9.56 22.66 28.65
N ASP A 4 -9.26 22.35 27.39
CA ASP A 4 -10.08 21.46 26.56
C ASP A 4 -9.60 20.00 26.73
N PHE A 5 -10.24 19.29 27.66
CA PHE A 5 -9.92 17.89 27.98
C PHE A 5 -10.15 16.94 26.79
N ILE A 6 -11.15 17.19 25.96
CA ILE A 6 -11.43 16.34 24.79
C ILE A 6 -10.33 16.51 23.74
N ARG A 7 -9.88 17.75 23.51
CA ARG A 7 -8.74 18.03 22.64
C ARG A 7 -7.47 17.38 23.17
N PHE A 8 -7.20 17.48 24.47
CA PHE A 8 -6.06 16.82 25.10
C PHE A 8 -6.10 15.30 24.92
N LEU A 9 -7.24 14.66 25.23
CA LEU A 9 -7.39 13.21 25.06
C LEU A 9 -7.16 12.78 23.61
N LYS A 10 -7.69 13.51 22.63
CA LYS A 10 -7.45 13.22 21.20
C LYS A 10 -5.97 13.37 20.84
N ALA A 11 -5.30 14.42 21.32
CA ALA A 11 -3.88 14.67 21.05
C ALA A 11 -2.94 13.66 21.74
N SER A 12 -3.39 12.97 22.78
CA SER A 12 -2.59 12.00 23.56
C SER A 12 -2.96 10.54 23.28
N ARG A 13 -3.74 10.25 22.23
CA ARG A 13 -4.05 8.86 21.84
C ARG A 13 -2.83 8.20 21.21
N PRO A 14 -2.25 7.16 21.83
CA PRO A 14 -1.03 6.52 21.33
C PRO A 14 -1.25 5.71 20.05
N SER A 15 -2.51 5.38 19.73
CA SER A 15 -2.88 4.61 18.54
C SER A 15 -3.07 5.46 17.29
N ASP A 16 -3.18 6.78 17.43
CA ASP A 16 -3.46 7.68 16.33
C ASP A 16 -2.14 8.06 15.64
N THR A 17 -2.08 7.87 14.33
CA THR A 17 -0.93 8.28 13.52
C THR A 17 -0.85 9.80 13.43
N ILE A 18 0.35 10.35 13.59
CA ILE A 18 0.60 11.79 13.43
C ILE A 18 0.90 12.07 11.96
N ASP A 19 0.10 12.95 11.35
CA ASP A 19 0.31 13.47 10.00
C ASP A 19 0.99 14.85 10.06
N VAL A 20 2.29 14.89 9.84
CA VAL A 20 3.10 16.12 9.92
C VAL A 20 2.75 17.14 8.83
N SER A 21 2.00 16.77 7.79
CA SER A 21 1.48 17.72 6.81
C SER A 21 0.41 18.64 7.43
N GLN A 22 -0.28 18.19 8.49
CA GLN A 22 -1.31 18.95 9.18
C GLN A 22 -0.69 19.86 10.26
N PRO A 23 -0.92 21.19 10.21
CA PRO A 23 -0.26 22.14 11.13
C PRO A 23 -0.50 21.86 12.61
N GLU A 24 -1.69 21.37 12.98
CA GLU A 24 -2.02 21.05 14.38
C GLU A 24 -1.32 19.78 14.87
N GLN A 25 -1.20 18.76 14.01
CA GLN A 25 -0.54 17.51 14.36
C GLN A 25 0.98 17.63 14.32
N ARG A 26 1.54 18.48 13.44
CA ARG A 26 2.96 18.80 13.39
C ARG A 26 3.51 19.27 14.73
N LYS A 27 2.70 19.97 15.53
CA LYS A 27 3.07 20.43 16.88
C LYS A 27 3.25 19.29 17.89
N LEU A 28 2.68 18.12 17.60
CA LEU A 28 2.78 16.92 18.43
C LEU A 28 3.94 16.01 18.02
N TYR A 29 4.53 16.25 16.84
CA TYR A 29 5.65 15.47 16.35
C TYR A 29 6.95 15.84 17.08
N ILE A 30 7.67 14.82 17.54
CA ILE A 30 9.00 14.95 18.11
C ILE A 30 9.93 14.10 17.24
N ASP A 31 11.00 14.70 16.75
CA ASP A 31 11.99 14.00 15.94
C ASP A 31 12.89 13.15 16.85
N PHE A 32 12.76 11.83 16.74
CA PHE A 32 13.58 10.87 17.51
C PHE A 32 14.80 10.35 16.73
N THR A 33 15.18 10.96 15.61
CA THR A 33 16.29 10.49 14.76
C THR A 33 17.60 10.39 15.53
N GLU A 34 17.95 11.42 16.31
CA GLU A 34 19.20 11.45 17.10
C GLU A 34 19.29 10.29 18.09
N VAL A 35 18.19 10.01 18.80
CA VAL A 35 18.14 8.97 19.84
C VAL A 35 17.95 7.56 19.28
N ARG A 36 17.30 7.42 18.13
CA ARG A 36 17.22 6.16 17.37
C ARG A 36 18.58 5.80 16.76
N GLY A 37 19.39 6.82 16.42
CA GLY A 37 20.72 6.65 15.85
C GLY A 37 20.71 6.19 14.40
N ASN A 38 19.62 6.44 13.67
CA ASN A 38 19.54 6.19 12.24
C ASN A 38 18.58 7.14 11.52
N THR A 39 18.86 7.39 10.24
CA THR A 39 18.17 8.37 9.38
C THR A 39 17.36 7.65 8.30
N VAL A 40 16.61 6.63 8.69
CA VAL A 40 16.01 5.66 7.75
C VAL A 40 15.02 6.30 6.77
N VAL A 41 14.27 7.29 7.23
CA VAL A 41 13.34 8.04 6.37
C VAL A 41 14.12 8.86 5.34
N THR A 42 15.21 9.51 5.78
CA THR A 42 16.12 10.24 4.90
C THR A 42 16.75 9.30 3.88
N GLU A 43 17.21 8.11 4.30
CA GLU A 43 17.77 7.11 3.38
C GLU A 43 16.73 6.67 2.32
N LEU A 44 15.46 6.47 2.71
CA LEU A 44 14.39 6.15 1.76
C LEU A 44 14.13 7.31 0.80
N PHE A 45 14.14 8.53 1.32
CA PHE A 45 13.96 9.74 0.52
C PHE A 45 15.09 9.90 -0.51
N GLU A 46 16.36 9.87 -0.07
CA GLU A 46 17.54 9.96 -0.95
C GLU A 46 17.56 8.82 -1.97
N HIS A 47 17.18 7.60 -1.56
CA HIS A 47 17.13 6.46 -2.47
C HIS A 47 16.13 6.67 -3.63
N ILE A 48 14.95 7.21 -3.33
CA ILE A 48 13.91 7.50 -4.34
C ILE A 48 14.29 8.71 -5.20
N THR A 49 14.90 9.74 -4.61
CA THR A 49 15.01 11.08 -5.21
C THR A 49 16.36 11.37 -5.83
N GLU A 50 17.44 10.77 -5.32
CA GLU A 50 18.81 11.05 -5.73
C GLU A 50 19.46 9.84 -6.40
N VAL A 51 19.23 8.63 -5.86
CA VAL A 51 19.86 7.40 -6.38
C VAL A 51 19.12 6.87 -7.60
N TYR A 52 17.80 6.76 -7.53
CA TYR A 52 16.95 6.20 -8.59
C TYR A 52 15.80 7.12 -9.00
N PRO A 53 16.01 8.40 -9.34
CA PRO A 53 14.92 9.34 -9.65
C PRO A 53 14.04 8.91 -10.84
N ASP A 54 14.61 8.21 -11.81
CA ASP A 54 13.94 7.80 -13.06
C ASP A 54 13.66 6.29 -13.14
N GLU A 55 14.05 5.52 -12.12
CA GLU A 55 13.95 4.05 -12.12
C GLU A 55 13.02 3.57 -11.00
N PRO A 56 12.07 2.65 -11.28
CA PRO A 56 11.20 2.08 -10.25
C PRO A 56 12.01 1.40 -9.13
N THR A 57 11.69 1.72 -7.88
CA THR A 57 12.32 1.12 -6.69
C THR A 57 11.32 0.29 -5.88
N CYS A 58 11.76 -0.77 -5.21
CA CYS A 58 10.93 -1.52 -4.26
C CYS A 58 11.59 -1.55 -2.88
N ASN A 59 11.10 -0.71 -1.97
CA ASN A 59 11.68 -0.55 -0.65
C ASN A 59 10.85 -1.26 0.43
N LEU A 60 11.53 -1.99 1.31
CA LEU A 60 10.92 -2.61 2.50
C LEU A 60 11.25 -1.78 3.74
N PHE A 61 10.22 -1.37 4.48
CA PHE A 61 10.34 -0.61 5.72
C PHE A 61 9.81 -1.43 6.90
N THR A 62 10.59 -1.63 7.95
CA THR A 62 10.23 -2.55 9.05
C THR A 62 10.54 -1.95 10.41
N GLY A 63 9.99 -2.53 11.46
CA GLY A 63 10.10 -2.04 12.83
C GLY A 63 8.96 -2.55 13.69
N HIS A 64 9.07 -2.40 15.00
CA HIS A 64 8.04 -2.86 15.93
C HIS A 64 6.67 -2.20 15.65
N ILE A 65 5.59 -2.93 15.92
CA ILE A 65 4.24 -2.33 15.89
C ILE A 65 4.20 -1.24 16.97
N GLY A 66 3.70 -0.06 16.60
CA GLY A 66 3.65 1.10 17.50
C GLY A 66 4.96 1.88 17.62
N CYS A 67 6.02 1.57 16.87
CA CYS A 67 7.28 2.34 16.92
C CYS A 67 7.25 3.66 16.14
N GLY A 68 6.12 4.03 15.53
CA GLY A 68 5.94 5.28 14.77
C GLY A 68 6.10 5.16 13.25
N LYS A 69 6.11 3.95 12.68
CA LYS A 69 6.30 3.74 11.23
C LYS A 69 5.35 4.56 10.36
N SER A 70 4.05 4.51 10.62
CA SER A 70 3.04 5.25 9.86
C SER A 70 3.30 6.76 9.89
N THR A 71 3.71 7.31 11.05
CA THR A 71 4.09 8.73 11.20
C THR A 71 5.31 9.07 10.34
N GLU A 72 6.34 8.24 10.38
CA GLU A 72 7.55 8.42 9.57
C GLU A 72 7.27 8.29 8.05
N LEU A 73 6.34 7.41 7.65
CA LEU A 73 5.90 7.27 6.26
C LEU A 73 5.08 8.46 5.77
N LEU A 74 4.23 9.06 6.63
CA LEU A 74 3.54 10.32 6.30
C LEU A 74 4.50 11.50 6.22
N LYS A 75 5.56 11.52 7.04
CA LYS A 75 6.66 12.48 6.90
C LYS A 75 7.37 12.30 5.55
N LEU A 76 7.70 11.07 5.17
CA LEU A 76 8.28 10.75 3.85
C LEU A 76 7.37 11.24 2.72
N LYS A 77 6.07 10.95 2.78
CA LYS A 77 5.07 11.44 1.82
C LYS A 77 5.12 12.95 1.68
N ALA A 78 5.05 13.68 2.79
CA ALA A 78 5.05 15.14 2.76
C ALA A 78 6.33 15.71 2.12
N GLN A 79 7.49 15.11 2.43
CA GLN A 79 8.78 15.51 1.84
C GLN A 79 8.83 15.24 0.32
N LEU A 80 8.36 14.06 -0.12
CA LEU A 80 8.30 13.70 -1.54
C LEU A 80 7.35 14.61 -2.33
N GLU A 81 6.19 14.95 -1.76
CA GLU A 81 5.22 15.85 -2.38
C GLU A 81 5.76 17.28 -2.50
N GLU A 82 6.52 17.75 -1.51
CA GLU A 82 7.14 19.09 -1.50
C GLU A 82 8.11 19.29 -2.68
N ILE A 83 8.86 18.25 -3.04
CA ILE A 83 9.78 18.27 -4.19
C ILE A 83 9.13 17.84 -5.52
N GLY A 84 7.82 17.61 -5.53
CA GLY A 84 7.03 17.41 -6.75
C GLY A 84 6.79 15.95 -7.16
N PHE A 85 7.04 14.95 -6.32
CA PHE A 85 6.51 13.60 -6.57
C PHE A 85 4.99 13.56 -6.34
N TYR A 86 4.30 12.68 -7.04
CA TYR A 86 2.92 12.32 -6.76
C TYR A 86 2.90 11.10 -5.86
N THR A 87 2.39 11.23 -4.63
CA THR A 87 2.47 10.15 -3.65
C THR A 87 1.08 9.64 -3.24
N ILE A 88 0.85 8.35 -3.46
CA ILE A 88 -0.36 7.65 -3.02
C ILE A 88 -0.01 6.87 -1.75
N TYR A 89 -0.60 7.24 -0.63
CA TYR A 89 -0.47 6.53 0.64
C TYR A 89 -1.78 5.84 1.00
N PHE A 90 -1.70 4.60 1.47
CA PHE A 90 -2.84 3.93 2.07
C PHE A 90 -2.43 2.87 3.10
N ALA A 91 -3.33 2.64 4.06
CA ALA A 91 -3.21 1.55 5.02
C ALA A 91 -3.84 0.28 4.46
N SER A 92 -3.04 -0.76 4.23
CA SER A 92 -3.50 -2.04 3.68
C SER A 92 -4.59 -2.72 4.51
N SER A 93 -4.64 -2.48 5.82
CA SER A 93 -5.69 -2.95 6.74
C SER A 93 -7.10 -2.45 6.38
N GLU A 94 -7.23 -1.40 5.58
CA GLU A 94 -8.53 -0.91 5.10
C GLU A 94 -9.11 -1.82 4.01
N ASP A 95 -8.25 -2.44 3.20
CA ASP A 95 -8.65 -3.20 2.00
C ASP A 95 -8.48 -4.71 2.17
N LEU A 96 -7.60 -5.16 3.06
CA LEU A 96 -7.20 -6.55 3.22
C LEU A 96 -7.71 -7.16 4.53
N GLU A 97 -8.04 -8.45 4.48
CA GLU A 97 -8.19 -9.30 5.68
C GLU A 97 -6.81 -9.84 6.07
N LEU A 98 -6.16 -9.20 7.03
CA LEU A 98 -4.75 -9.46 7.38
C LEU A 98 -4.51 -10.83 8.02
N ALA A 99 -5.56 -11.48 8.53
CA ALA A 99 -5.49 -12.84 9.04
C ALA A 99 -5.33 -13.89 7.92
N ASP A 100 -5.86 -13.60 6.72
CA ASP A 100 -5.85 -14.50 5.57
C ASP A 100 -5.82 -13.69 4.25
N VAL A 101 -4.60 -13.36 3.82
CA VAL A 101 -4.29 -12.58 2.61
C VAL A 101 -3.46 -13.41 1.63
N ASP A 102 -3.73 -13.26 0.34
CA ASP A 102 -2.90 -13.80 -0.75
C ASP A 102 -2.35 -12.66 -1.63
N ILE A 103 -1.45 -12.98 -2.56
CA ILE A 103 -0.87 -11.98 -3.47
C ILE A 103 -1.93 -11.34 -4.36
N GLY A 104 -2.96 -12.10 -4.77
CA GLY A 104 -4.08 -11.57 -5.56
C GLY A 104 -4.80 -10.43 -4.83
N ASP A 105 -5.08 -10.62 -3.53
CA ASP A 105 -5.71 -9.61 -2.69
C ASP A 105 -4.85 -8.33 -2.59
N VAL A 106 -3.54 -8.48 -2.37
CA VAL A 106 -2.58 -7.36 -2.29
C VAL A 106 -2.53 -6.59 -3.61
N LEU A 107 -2.42 -7.29 -4.75
CA LEU A 107 -2.38 -6.67 -6.07
C LEU A 107 -3.68 -5.90 -6.38
N LEU A 108 -4.84 -6.46 -6.01
CA LEU A 108 -6.12 -5.76 -6.17
C LEU A 108 -6.24 -4.55 -5.25
N ALA A 109 -5.81 -4.65 -3.99
CA ALA A 109 -5.83 -3.51 -3.07
C ALA A 109 -4.96 -2.36 -3.60
N ILE A 110 -3.76 -2.66 -4.11
CA ILE A 110 -2.89 -1.67 -4.75
C ILE A 110 -3.58 -1.09 -6.00
N ALA A 111 -4.12 -1.93 -6.89
CA ALA A 111 -4.81 -1.49 -8.11
C ALA A 111 -5.99 -0.56 -7.80
N ARG A 112 -6.76 -0.86 -6.75
CA ARG A 112 -7.85 -0.01 -6.25
C ARG A 112 -7.33 1.36 -5.83
N ARG A 113 -6.29 1.40 -5.01
CA ARG A 113 -5.75 2.64 -4.44
C ARG A 113 -5.03 3.51 -5.47
N ILE A 114 -4.36 2.88 -6.43
CA ILE A 114 -3.87 3.54 -7.64
C ILE A 114 -5.04 4.14 -8.43
N SER A 115 -6.06 3.35 -8.73
CA SER A 115 -7.21 3.83 -9.52
C SER A 115 -7.91 5.01 -8.84
N GLN A 116 -8.12 4.95 -7.52
CA GLN A 116 -8.71 6.03 -6.72
C GLN A 116 -7.80 7.27 -6.65
N GLY A 117 -6.51 7.06 -6.39
CA GLY A 117 -5.55 8.16 -6.27
C GLY A 117 -5.25 8.87 -7.59
N LEU A 118 -5.64 8.31 -8.72
CA LEU A 118 -5.40 8.85 -10.06
C LEU A 118 -6.68 9.27 -10.79
N GLU A 119 -7.85 9.28 -10.12
CA GLU A 119 -9.12 9.65 -10.75
C GLU A 119 -9.07 11.05 -11.39
N GLU A 120 -8.33 11.98 -10.78
CA GLU A 120 -8.18 13.35 -11.27
C GLU A 120 -7.34 13.47 -12.54
N LEU A 121 -6.46 12.49 -12.83
CA LEU A 121 -5.58 12.52 -14.01
C LEU A 121 -6.30 12.15 -15.32
N GLN A 122 -7.57 11.74 -15.27
CA GLN A 122 -8.38 11.37 -16.44
C GLN A 122 -7.66 10.36 -17.37
N LEU A 123 -7.15 9.27 -16.79
CA LEU A 123 -6.41 8.25 -17.53
C LEU A 123 -7.26 7.61 -18.65
N PRO A 124 -6.62 7.10 -19.72
CA PRO A 124 -7.30 6.28 -20.72
C PRO A 124 -8.03 5.09 -20.06
N PRO A 125 -9.13 4.59 -20.67
CA PRO A 125 -9.86 3.44 -20.13
C PRO A 125 -8.97 2.19 -20.02
N ALA A 126 -8.86 1.64 -18.81
CA ALA A 126 -8.14 0.41 -18.51
C ALA A 126 -8.93 -0.85 -18.93
N GLN A 127 -8.98 -1.12 -20.23
CA GLN A 127 -9.81 -2.19 -20.81
C GLN A 127 -9.40 -3.59 -20.35
N GLY A 128 -8.11 -3.89 -20.31
CA GLY A 128 -7.59 -5.19 -19.88
C GLY A 128 -7.87 -5.46 -18.41
N LEU A 129 -7.64 -4.47 -17.54
CA LEU A 129 -7.95 -4.57 -16.12
C LEU A 129 -9.47 -4.68 -15.89
N ARG A 130 -10.29 -3.89 -16.58
CA ARG A 130 -11.76 -4.03 -16.54
C ARG A 130 -12.21 -5.42 -17.00
N GLY A 131 -11.62 -5.96 -18.07
CA GLY A 131 -11.93 -7.29 -18.59
C GLY A 131 -11.54 -8.41 -17.62
N LEU A 132 -10.39 -8.30 -16.95
CA LEU A 132 -10.00 -9.18 -15.85
C LEU A 132 -11.04 -9.17 -14.72
N LEU A 133 -11.39 -7.98 -14.23
CA LEU A 133 -12.36 -7.83 -13.15
C LEU A 133 -13.73 -8.37 -13.56
N THR A 134 -14.19 -8.08 -14.77
CA THR A 134 -15.48 -8.59 -15.28
C THR A 134 -15.51 -10.12 -15.29
N ARG A 135 -14.43 -10.77 -15.77
CA ARG A 135 -14.31 -12.24 -15.73
C ARG A 135 -14.30 -12.77 -14.29
N THR A 136 -13.60 -12.09 -13.38
CA THR A 136 -13.61 -12.45 -11.96
C THR A 136 -15.02 -12.35 -11.38
N THR A 137 -15.74 -11.25 -11.65
CA THR A 137 -17.07 -11.02 -11.12
C THR A 137 -18.10 -11.99 -11.66
N ASP A 138 -18.02 -12.34 -12.93
CA ASP A 138 -18.94 -13.28 -13.57
C ASP A 138 -18.85 -14.67 -12.96
N LEU A 139 -17.63 -15.12 -12.63
CA LEU A 139 -17.41 -16.38 -11.94
C LEU A 139 -17.94 -16.34 -10.51
N LEU A 140 -17.66 -15.25 -9.77
CA LEU A 140 -18.16 -15.09 -8.41
C LEU A 140 -19.69 -15.02 -8.35
N GLN A 141 -20.34 -14.36 -9.31
CA GLN A 141 -21.80 -14.33 -9.42
C GLN A 141 -22.39 -15.72 -9.64
N THR A 142 -21.79 -16.49 -10.56
CA THR A 142 -22.27 -17.82 -10.96
C THR A 142 -22.23 -18.81 -9.79
N GLU A 143 -21.20 -18.73 -8.95
CA GLU A 143 -21.02 -19.68 -7.84
C GLU A 143 -21.70 -19.26 -6.53
N PHE A 144 -21.85 -17.96 -6.26
CA PHE A 144 -22.35 -17.45 -4.98
C PHE A 144 -23.72 -16.76 -5.05
N ASN A 145 -24.41 -16.78 -6.21
CA ASN A 145 -25.68 -16.07 -6.45
C ASN A 145 -25.62 -14.58 -6.05
N LEU A 146 -24.47 -13.94 -6.22
CA LEU A 146 -24.33 -12.52 -5.92
C LEU A 146 -25.14 -11.72 -6.95
N THR A 147 -25.97 -10.78 -6.49
CA THR A 147 -26.77 -9.97 -7.43
C THR A 147 -25.88 -9.05 -8.30
N GLU A 148 -26.33 -8.66 -9.49
CA GLU A 148 -25.56 -7.76 -10.38
C GLU A 148 -25.25 -6.41 -9.73
N VAL A 149 -26.17 -5.92 -8.90
CA VAL A 149 -26.04 -4.70 -8.07
C VAL A 149 -24.93 -4.83 -7.03
N GLU A 150 -24.78 -6.05 -6.51
CA GLU A 150 -23.90 -6.43 -5.42
C GLU A 150 -22.44 -6.59 -5.85
N VAL A 151 -22.19 -6.87 -7.12
CA VAL A 151 -20.83 -7.04 -7.66
C VAL A 151 -20.44 -5.84 -8.55
N GLY A 152 -21.43 -5.12 -9.08
CA GLY A 152 -21.30 -3.73 -9.49
C GLY A 152 -20.55 -3.46 -10.78
N ILE A 153 -20.16 -4.47 -11.56
CA ILE A 153 -19.63 -4.28 -12.91
C ILE A 153 -20.78 -4.50 -13.90
N PRO A 154 -21.30 -3.46 -14.59
CA PRO A 154 -22.33 -3.66 -15.58
C PRO A 154 -21.79 -4.45 -16.78
N LYS A 155 -22.42 -5.58 -17.09
CA LYS A 155 -22.28 -6.27 -18.37
C LYS A 155 -23.01 -5.47 -19.44
N SER A 156 -22.34 -4.50 -20.08
CA SER A 156 -22.62 -4.06 -21.46
C SER A 156 -22.13 -2.62 -21.69
N GLU A 157 -21.24 -2.48 -22.66
CA GLU A 157 -21.03 -1.26 -23.43
C GLU A 157 -22.27 -0.93 -24.29
N THR A 158 -23.37 -0.56 -23.65
CA THR A 158 -24.42 0.21 -24.34
C THR A 158 -24.25 1.66 -23.94
N LEU A 159 -23.30 2.33 -24.58
CA LEU A 159 -23.33 3.78 -24.74
C LEU A 159 -24.61 4.11 -25.52
N PRO A 160 -25.63 4.76 -24.92
CA PRO A 160 -26.69 5.34 -25.71
C PRO A 160 -26.06 6.52 -26.45
N GLN A 161 -25.97 6.42 -27.77
CA GLN A 161 -25.66 7.55 -28.64
C GLN A 161 -26.84 8.54 -28.61
N VAL A 162 -27.00 9.30 -27.53
CA VAL A 162 -27.92 10.44 -27.49
C VAL A 162 -27.33 11.53 -26.59
N GLY A 163 -26.61 12.47 -27.21
CA GLY A 163 -26.69 13.90 -26.92
C GLY A 163 -26.65 14.40 -25.47
N VAL A 164 -25.87 13.80 -24.57
CA VAL A 164 -25.63 14.35 -23.23
C VAL A 164 -24.16 14.74 -23.09
N LYS A 165 -23.92 16.01 -22.81
CA LYS A 165 -22.61 16.56 -22.42
C LYS A 165 -22.00 15.64 -21.35
N ALA A 166 -20.79 15.16 -21.61
CA ALA A 166 -20.07 14.18 -20.79
C ALA A 166 -19.88 14.67 -19.34
N ASN A 167 -20.88 14.44 -18.51
CA ASN A 167 -20.77 14.40 -17.06
C ASN A 167 -20.81 12.91 -16.69
N SER A 168 -19.73 12.47 -16.08
CA SER A 168 -19.39 11.11 -15.69
C SER A 168 -20.40 10.46 -14.74
N GLU A 169 -21.33 9.68 -15.28
CA GLU A 169 -21.99 8.59 -14.53
C GLU A 169 -21.50 7.21 -15.04
N GLY A 170 -20.23 7.15 -15.44
CA GLY A 170 -19.51 5.92 -15.75
C GLY A 170 -18.80 5.40 -14.51
N PHE A 171 -19.11 4.18 -14.11
CA PHE A 171 -18.46 3.46 -13.00
C PHE A 171 -16.93 3.57 -13.04
N SER A 172 -16.31 4.18 -12.03
CA SER A 172 -14.85 4.29 -11.95
C SER A 172 -14.25 2.91 -11.62
N LEU A 173 -13.09 2.62 -12.21
CA LEU A 173 -12.39 1.35 -12.00
C LEU A 173 -12.11 1.08 -10.52
N GLY A 174 -11.77 2.13 -9.76
CA GLY A 174 -11.55 2.05 -8.31
C GLY A 174 -12.78 1.60 -7.54
N VAL A 175 -13.99 2.02 -7.93
CA VAL A 175 -15.25 1.57 -7.32
C VAL A 175 -15.48 0.08 -7.60
N GLY A 176 -15.16 -0.40 -8.81
CA GLY A 176 -15.21 -1.82 -9.18
C GLY A 176 -14.37 -2.71 -8.30
N ILE A 177 -13.08 -2.39 -8.22
CA ILE A 177 -12.15 -3.14 -7.39
C ILE A 177 -12.54 -3.02 -5.91
N GLY A 178 -13.01 -1.84 -5.49
CA GLY A 178 -13.51 -1.58 -4.14
C GLY A 178 -14.65 -2.50 -3.72
N LYS A 179 -15.65 -2.72 -4.57
CA LYS A 179 -16.76 -3.64 -4.28
C LYS A 179 -16.30 -5.09 -4.12
N ILE A 180 -15.43 -5.57 -5.02
CA ILE A 180 -14.90 -6.94 -4.97
C ILE A 180 -14.09 -7.14 -3.69
N THR A 181 -13.13 -6.25 -3.42
CA THR A 181 -12.25 -6.33 -2.25
C THR A 181 -13.03 -6.22 -0.93
N ALA A 182 -14.01 -5.31 -0.83
CA ALA A 182 -14.84 -5.17 0.37
C ALA A 182 -15.65 -6.44 0.67
N LYS A 183 -16.19 -7.10 -0.37
CA LYS A 183 -16.89 -8.38 -0.19
C LYS A 183 -15.95 -9.51 0.21
N ALA A 184 -14.80 -9.63 -0.46
CA ALA A 184 -13.81 -10.67 -0.16
C ALA A 184 -13.23 -10.54 1.25
N LYS A 185 -13.09 -9.30 1.75
CA LYS A 185 -12.61 -9.04 3.11
C LYS A 185 -13.53 -9.67 4.17
N GLY A 186 -14.85 -9.61 3.99
CA GLY A 186 -15.83 -10.15 4.93
C GLY A 186 -16.17 -11.63 4.76
N ASP A 187 -15.72 -12.28 3.67
CA ASP A 187 -16.14 -13.64 3.30
C ASP A 187 -14.96 -14.51 2.89
N THR A 188 -14.64 -15.51 3.72
CA THR A 188 -13.55 -16.46 3.49
C THR A 188 -13.75 -17.33 2.25
N GLN A 189 -14.97 -17.77 1.93
CA GLN A 189 -15.20 -18.60 0.74
C GLN A 189 -15.01 -17.78 -0.53
N LEU A 190 -15.53 -16.55 -0.54
CA LEU A 190 -15.38 -15.64 -1.66
C LEU A 190 -13.90 -15.29 -1.88
N ARG A 191 -13.15 -15.02 -0.80
CA ARG A 191 -11.71 -14.76 -0.87
C ARG A 191 -10.91 -15.95 -1.40
N GLN A 192 -11.21 -17.17 -0.92
CA GLN A 192 -10.56 -18.38 -1.45
C GLN A 192 -10.81 -18.55 -2.96
N LYS A 193 -12.03 -18.29 -3.43
CA LYS A 193 -12.38 -18.35 -4.85
C LYS A 193 -11.72 -17.24 -5.67
N LEU A 194 -11.68 -16.03 -5.13
CA LEU A 194 -10.95 -14.90 -5.72
C LEU A 194 -9.48 -15.28 -5.94
N ASN A 195 -8.84 -15.86 -4.93
CA ASN A 195 -7.44 -16.28 -4.99
C ASN A 195 -7.21 -17.47 -5.93
N GLN A 196 -8.15 -18.43 -6.02
CA GLN A 196 -8.09 -19.51 -7.03
C GLN A 196 -8.11 -18.98 -8.47
N PHE A 197 -8.85 -17.89 -8.72
CA PHE A 197 -8.94 -17.29 -10.04
C PHE A 197 -7.77 -16.35 -10.36
N LEU A 198 -7.42 -15.47 -9.42
CA LEU A 198 -6.40 -14.44 -9.62
C LEU A 198 -4.97 -14.96 -9.41
N GLY A 199 -4.79 -15.99 -8.58
CA GLY A 199 -3.48 -16.62 -8.34
C GLY A 199 -2.77 -17.03 -9.64
N PRO A 200 -3.43 -17.76 -10.56
CA PRO A 200 -2.89 -18.06 -11.89
C PRO A 200 -2.70 -16.83 -12.80
N GLN A 201 -3.51 -15.78 -12.61
CA GLN A 201 -3.54 -14.58 -13.45
C GLN A 201 -2.72 -13.41 -12.91
N LYS A 202 -1.99 -13.59 -11.80
CA LYS A 202 -1.18 -12.53 -11.16
C LYS A 202 -0.22 -11.81 -12.11
N ASN A 203 0.33 -12.50 -13.10
CA ASN A 203 1.17 -11.91 -14.15
C ASN A 203 0.36 -11.01 -15.10
N GLU A 204 -0.84 -11.43 -15.49
CA GLU A 204 -1.75 -10.62 -16.31
C GLU A 204 -2.22 -9.38 -15.54
N LEU A 205 -2.56 -9.57 -14.26
CA LEU A 205 -3.00 -8.50 -13.35
C LEU A 205 -1.92 -7.43 -13.17
N ILE A 206 -0.69 -7.81 -12.82
CA ILE A 206 0.41 -6.83 -12.65
C ILE A 206 0.75 -6.12 -13.96
N GLN A 207 0.70 -6.83 -15.10
CA GLN A 207 0.92 -6.23 -16.41
C GLN A 207 -0.16 -5.21 -16.76
N ALA A 208 -1.44 -5.52 -16.48
CA ALA A 208 -2.54 -4.60 -16.69
C ALA A 208 -2.42 -3.36 -15.80
N ILE A 209 -2.10 -3.52 -14.51
CA ILE A 209 -1.87 -2.39 -13.60
C ILE A 209 -0.75 -1.48 -14.12
N ASN A 210 0.38 -2.07 -14.52
CA ASN A 210 1.52 -1.30 -15.02
C ASN A 210 1.18 -0.55 -16.31
N LYS A 211 0.63 -1.25 -17.32
CA LYS A 211 0.40 -0.68 -18.66
C LYS A 211 -0.79 0.27 -18.73
N GLU A 212 -1.82 0.04 -17.94
CA GLU A 212 -3.09 0.77 -18.07
C GLU A 212 -3.30 1.81 -16.97
N LEU A 213 -2.58 1.72 -15.84
CA LEU A 213 -2.68 2.68 -14.74
C LEU A 213 -1.37 3.44 -14.53
N ILE A 214 -0.27 2.73 -14.24
CA ILE A 214 0.97 3.35 -13.79
C ILE A 214 1.68 4.10 -14.93
N GLN A 215 1.90 3.46 -16.08
CA GLN A 215 2.61 4.08 -17.20
C GLN A 215 1.88 5.34 -17.72
N PRO A 216 0.58 5.31 -18.03
CA PRO A 216 -0.14 6.51 -18.49
C PRO A 216 -0.15 7.62 -17.43
N ALA A 217 -0.25 7.26 -16.16
CA ALA A 217 -0.20 8.23 -15.08
C ALA A 217 1.16 8.91 -14.98
N ILE A 218 2.26 8.16 -15.03
CA ILE A 218 3.62 8.74 -15.04
C ILE A 218 3.81 9.68 -16.24
N GLU A 219 3.32 9.30 -17.43
CA GLU A 219 3.38 10.15 -18.62
C GLU A 219 2.64 11.49 -18.43
N LEU A 220 1.42 11.45 -17.87
CA LEU A 220 0.64 12.65 -17.59
C LEU A 220 1.24 13.49 -16.45
N LEU A 221 1.74 12.85 -15.41
CA LEU A 221 2.43 13.51 -14.29
C LEU A 221 3.67 14.26 -14.78
N LYS A 222 4.45 13.67 -15.71
CA LYS A 222 5.58 14.34 -16.36
C LYS A 222 5.14 15.59 -17.14
N GLN A 223 4.01 15.54 -17.85
CA GLN A 223 3.43 16.72 -18.51
C GLN A 223 3.03 17.82 -17.52
N GLN A 224 2.73 17.46 -16.27
CA GLN A 224 2.43 18.37 -15.17
C GLN A 224 3.67 18.77 -14.34
N ASN A 225 4.89 18.52 -14.85
CA ASN A 225 6.16 18.78 -14.17
C ASN A 225 6.33 18.07 -12.81
N LYS A 226 5.66 16.93 -12.63
CA LYS A 226 5.87 16.06 -11.47
C LYS A 226 7.08 15.16 -11.69
N GLN A 227 7.79 14.83 -10.61
CA GLN A 227 9.04 14.06 -10.66
C GLN A 227 8.80 12.56 -10.87
N GLY A 228 7.69 12.03 -10.37
CA GLY A 228 7.36 10.61 -10.49
C GLY A 228 6.17 10.20 -9.65
N LEU A 229 5.87 8.90 -9.66
CA LEU A 229 4.80 8.28 -8.87
C LEU A 229 5.42 7.43 -7.75
N VAL A 230 5.00 7.68 -6.51
CA VAL A 230 5.37 6.89 -5.32
C VAL A 230 4.12 6.31 -4.69
N ILE A 231 4.16 5.03 -4.36
CA ILE A 231 3.08 4.33 -3.66
C ILE A 231 3.62 3.80 -2.33
N ILE A 232 2.98 4.21 -1.24
CA ILE A 232 3.32 3.80 0.12
C ILE A 232 2.19 2.90 0.64
N VAL A 233 2.54 1.64 0.90
CA VAL A 233 1.65 0.60 1.40
C VAL A 233 1.96 0.35 2.87
N ASP A 234 1.20 1.02 3.75
CA ASP A 234 1.35 0.90 5.21
C ASP A 234 0.53 -0.27 5.79
N ASN A 235 0.81 -0.66 7.03
CA ASN A 235 0.17 -1.72 7.80
C ASN A 235 0.26 -3.14 7.22
N LEU A 236 1.02 -3.35 6.15
CA LEU A 236 1.29 -4.68 5.60
C LEU A 236 2.20 -5.51 6.55
N ASP A 237 2.87 -4.84 7.50
CA ASP A 237 3.59 -5.47 8.60
C ASP A 237 2.68 -6.11 9.67
N ARG A 238 1.36 -5.85 9.60
CA ARG A 238 0.35 -6.40 10.51
C ARG A 238 -0.29 -7.70 10.01
N ILE A 239 0.18 -8.25 8.88
CA ILE A 239 -0.22 -9.56 8.41
C ILE A 239 0.11 -10.61 9.48
N ASP A 240 -0.84 -11.50 9.76
CA ASP A 240 -0.62 -12.56 10.74
C ASP A 240 0.43 -13.56 10.26
N ALA A 241 1.20 -14.10 11.21
CA ALA A 241 2.15 -15.18 10.96
C ALA A 241 1.47 -16.57 10.87
N THR A 242 0.16 -16.60 10.59
CA THR A 242 -0.60 -17.83 10.40
C THR A 242 -0.01 -18.64 9.25
N ARG A 243 -0.04 -19.96 9.40
CA ARG A 243 0.41 -20.89 8.36
C ARG A 243 -0.73 -21.13 7.37
N LYS A 244 -0.41 -21.03 6.08
CA LYS A 244 -1.30 -21.48 5.00
C LYS A 244 -1.45 -23.01 5.04
N SER A 245 -2.43 -23.54 4.32
CA SER A 245 -2.76 -24.98 4.32
C SER A 245 -1.62 -25.89 3.85
N TRP A 246 -0.68 -25.36 3.06
CA TRP A 246 0.54 -26.05 2.61
C TRP A 246 1.75 -25.80 3.53
N ASP A 247 1.50 -25.51 4.81
CA ASP A 247 2.49 -25.34 5.88
C ASP A 247 3.53 -24.23 5.65
N ARG A 248 3.09 -23.14 5.02
CA ARG A 248 3.92 -21.95 4.78
C ARG A 248 3.42 -20.77 5.60
N PRO A 249 4.24 -20.14 6.47
CA PRO A 249 3.87 -18.89 7.10
C PRO A 249 3.48 -17.84 6.06
N GLN A 250 2.33 -17.20 6.24
CA GLN A 250 1.78 -16.24 5.28
C GLN A 250 2.73 -15.06 5.00
N GLN A 251 3.42 -14.57 6.04
CA GLN A 251 4.42 -13.52 5.90
C GLN A 251 5.56 -13.95 4.98
N GLU A 252 6.07 -15.18 5.12
CA GLU A 252 7.13 -15.71 4.27
C GLU A 252 6.63 -15.98 2.85
N TYR A 253 5.41 -16.52 2.70
CA TYR A 253 4.78 -16.68 1.39
C TYR A 253 4.72 -15.36 0.63
N LEU A 254 4.19 -14.31 1.25
CA LEU A 254 4.00 -13.03 0.57
C LEU A 254 5.33 -12.33 0.26
N PHE A 255 6.22 -12.22 1.26
CA PHE A 255 7.43 -11.42 1.11
C PHE A 255 8.61 -12.19 0.50
N ILE A 256 8.61 -13.53 0.47
CA ILE A 256 9.72 -14.33 -0.06
C ILE A 256 9.29 -15.09 -1.32
N ASP A 257 8.19 -15.84 -1.28
CA ASP A 257 7.76 -16.65 -2.43
C ASP A 257 7.08 -15.80 -3.52
N GLN A 258 6.31 -14.79 -3.11
CA GLN A 258 5.64 -13.83 -4.01
C GLN A 258 6.40 -12.52 -4.19
N ALA A 259 7.65 -12.43 -3.71
CA ALA A 259 8.48 -11.23 -3.76
C ALA A 259 8.56 -10.59 -5.17
N GLU A 260 8.60 -11.44 -6.20
CA GLU A 260 8.63 -11.02 -7.61
C GLU A 260 7.45 -10.11 -7.97
N PHE A 261 6.26 -10.35 -7.42
CA PHE A 261 5.06 -9.57 -7.72
C PHE A 261 5.04 -8.22 -7.00
N LEU A 262 5.59 -8.15 -5.78
CA LEU A 262 5.73 -6.91 -5.04
C LEU A 262 6.74 -5.95 -5.70
N GLN A 263 7.73 -6.50 -6.40
CA GLN A 263 8.78 -5.75 -7.08
C GLN A 263 8.44 -5.32 -8.51
N LYS A 264 7.43 -5.92 -9.14
CA LYS A 264 7.13 -5.71 -10.57
C LYS A 264 6.36 -4.41 -10.87
N PHE A 265 5.97 -3.64 -9.88
CA PHE A 265 5.31 -2.34 -10.11
C PHE A 265 6.30 -1.34 -10.74
N GLN A 266 5.89 -0.68 -11.81
CA GLN A 266 6.75 0.25 -12.57
C GLN A 266 6.71 1.68 -12.01
N CYS A 267 6.77 1.81 -10.69
CA CYS A 267 6.86 3.06 -9.95
C CYS A 267 7.60 2.83 -8.63
N HIS A 268 7.86 3.89 -7.84
CA HIS A 268 8.47 3.69 -6.52
C HIS A 268 7.46 3.09 -5.55
N MET A 269 7.83 1.96 -4.96
CA MET A 269 7.06 1.28 -3.93
C MET A 269 7.78 1.38 -2.58
N VAL A 270 7.01 1.63 -1.52
CA VAL A 270 7.44 1.46 -0.13
C VAL A 270 6.43 0.58 0.58
N TYR A 271 6.85 -0.60 1.03
CA TYR A 271 6.00 -1.53 1.78
C TYR A 271 6.45 -1.63 3.24
N THR A 272 5.51 -1.58 4.17
CA THR A 272 5.81 -2.06 5.52
C THR A 272 5.98 -3.58 5.55
N MET A 273 7.05 -4.09 6.16
CA MET A 273 7.36 -5.51 6.26
C MET A 273 7.28 -5.98 7.72
N PRO A 274 6.66 -7.14 8.03
CA PRO A 274 6.65 -7.71 9.37
C PRO A 274 8.07 -7.87 9.93
N LEU A 275 8.31 -7.34 11.13
CA LEU A 275 9.63 -7.40 11.76
C LEU A 275 10.12 -8.83 12.00
N ALA A 276 9.20 -9.78 12.21
CA ALA A 276 9.52 -11.19 12.40
C ALA A 276 10.31 -11.79 11.23
N LEU A 277 10.12 -11.30 9.99
CA LEU A 277 10.86 -11.79 8.82
C LEU A 277 12.36 -11.47 8.87
N ARG A 278 12.77 -10.47 9.66
CA ARG A 278 14.21 -10.20 9.89
C ARG A 278 14.89 -11.30 10.71
N PHE A 279 14.09 -12.09 11.42
CA PHE A 279 14.55 -13.13 12.33
C PHE A 279 14.11 -14.53 11.89
N CYS A 280 13.53 -14.68 10.68
CA CYS A 280 13.17 -15.99 10.16
C CYS A 280 14.40 -16.70 9.53
N ASP A 281 14.34 -18.02 9.48
CA ASP A 281 15.43 -18.85 8.93
C ASP A 281 15.72 -18.54 7.46
N GLU A 282 14.72 -18.06 6.72
CA GLU A 282 14.84 -17.70 5.31
C GLU A 282 15.19 -16.22 5.06
N TYR A 283 15.63 -15.47 6.07
CA TYR A 283 16.00 -14.07 5.88
C TYR A 283 17.05 -13.87 4.78
N GLY A 284 18.01 -14.80 4.63
CA GLY A 284 18.97 -14.77 3.52
C GLY A 284 18.31 -14.87 2.14
N ARG A 285 17.24 -15.67 2.01
CA ARG A 285 16.46 -15.78 0.78
C ARG A 285 15.64 -14.52 0.54
N LEU A 286 15.08 -13.91 1.58
CA LEU A 286 14.43 -12.60 1.49
C LEU A 286 15.43 -11.55 0.94
N MET A 287 16.60 -11.44 1.55
CA MET A 287 17.66 -10.52 1.13
C MET A 287 18.12 -10.74 -0.32
N ALA A 288 18.14 -11.98 -0.80
CA ALA A 288 18.47 -12.28 -2.19
C ALA A 288 17.36 -11.93 -3.19
N ARG A 289 16.12 -11.70 -2.72
CA ARG A 289 14.97 -11.37 -3.57
C ARG A 289 14.83 -9.88 -3.80
N TYR A 290 15.19 -9.03 -2.84
CA TYR A 290 15.06 -7.58 -2.97
C TYR A 290 16.43 -6.94 -3.28
N PRO A 291 16.48 -5.90 -4.12
CA PRO A 291 17.73 -5.19 -4.41
C PRO A 291 18.37 -4.58 -3.16
N ASP A 292 17.54 -4.04 -2.27
CA ASP A 292 17.96 -3.33 -1.08
C ASP A 292 17.56 -4.05 0.21
N SER A 293 18.38 -3.89 1.24
CA SER A 293 18.09 -4.42 2.56
C SER A 293 16.88 -3.73 3.20
N PRO A 294 16.00 -4.46 3.93
CA PRO A 294 14.92 -3.84 4.67
C PRO A 294 15.39 -2.75 5.64
N LYS A 295 14.80 -1.57 5.48
CA LYS A 295 15.04 -0.36 6.25
C LYS A 295 14.34 -0.46 7.61
N LEU A 296 15.11 -0.63 8.69
CA LEU A 296 14.57 -0.83 10.04
C LEU A 296 14.46 0.48 10.83
N LEU A 297 13.24 0.84 11.24
CA LEU A 297 12.96 1.84 12.24
C LEU A 297 13.11 1.25 13.66
N PRO A 298 14.19 1.58 14.41
CA PRO A 298 14.47 1.01 15.71
C PRO A 298 13.59 1.65 16.78
N MET A 299 13.45 0.93 17.90
CA MET A 299 12.93 1.52 19.13
C MET A 299 13.94 2.48 19.74
N VAL A 300 13.40 3.45 20.49
CA VAL A 300 14.18 4.38 21.29
C VAL A 300 14.87 3.60 22.41
N ARG A 301 16.22 3.60 22.41
CA ARG A 301 17.03 2.83 23.36
C ARG A 301 17.12 3.53 24.70
N LEU A 302 16.45 3.05 25.74
CA LEU A 302 16.52 3.69 27.07
C LEU A 302 17.88 3.51 27.76
N LYS A 303 18.52 2.35 27.56
CA LYS A 303 19.79 1.98 28.18
C LYS A 303 20.76 1.39 27.17
N ASP A 304 22.04 1.60 27.42
CA ASP A 304 23.12 0.95 26.69
C ASP A 304 23.29 -0.52 27.12
N LYS A 305 24.22 -1.23 26.47
CA LYS A 305 24.57 -2.62 26.80
C LYS A 305 25.09 -2.82 28.24
N ASN A 306 25.56 -1.76 28.88
CA ASN A 306 26.06 -1.75 30.25
C ASN A 306 24.99 -1.30 31.26
N ARG A 307 23.72 -1.16 30.82
CA ARG A 307 22.58 -0.66 31.61
C ARG A 307 22.72 0.80 32.08
N GLN A 308 23.59 1.58 31.44
CA GLN A 308 23.69 3.01 31.66
C GLN A 308 22.59 3.72 30.87
N ASP A 309 22.00 4.75 31.48
CA ASP A 309 21.01 5.58 30.80
C ASP A 309 21.70 6.29 29.64
N CYS A 310 21.05 6.24 28.49
CA CYS A 310 21.55 6.93 27.32
C CYS A 310 21.37 8.45 27.54
N PRO A 311 22.41 9.29 27.31
CA PRO A 311 22.46 10.65 27.83
C PRO A 311 21.49 11.65 27.16
N HIS A 312 20.77 11.26 26.11
CA HIS A 312 19.90 12.14 25.31
C HIS A 312 18.41 12.11 25.71
N TYR A 313 18.07 11.64 26.92
CA TYR A 313 16.68 11.44 27.37
C TYR A 313 16.19 12.40 28.45
N LEU A 314 16.88 13.52 28.71
CA LEU A 314 16.47 14.56 29.65
C LEU A 314 16.59 15.96 29.03
#